data_AF-A0A1S1WSI5-F1
#
_entry.id   AF-A0A1S1WSI5-F1
#
_cell.length_a   1.000
_cell.length_b   1.000
_cell.length_c   1.000
_cell.angle_alpha   90.00
_cell.angle_beta   90.00
_cell.angle_gamma   90.00
#
_symmetry.space_group_name_H-M   'P 1'
#
loop_
_entity.id
_entity.type
_entity.pdbx_description
1 polymer ?
#
loop_
_entity_poly.entity_id
_entity_poly.type
_entity_poly.pdbx_seq_one_letter_code
_entity_poly.pdbx_strand_id
1 'polypeptide(L)'
;MKVAIRAAHAKTRETYGAHRLQPELAAMGFEAGRDRIDRLRREMGLRCRQKRKFKATTHSAHSLPIAENVLGQVFEPTRPNQVWTGDITYIPTDEG
;
A
#
# COMPACT_ATOMS: atom_id res chain seq x y z
N MET A 1 20.22 22.11 4.67
CA MET A 1 19.92 21.10 3.60
C MET A 1 19.53 19.72 4.14
N LYS A 2 20.38 18.97 4.88
CA LYS A 2 20.01 17.64 5.43
C LYS A 2 18.72 17.64 6.25
N VAL A 3 18.53 18.66 7.10
CA VAL A 3 17.30 18.87 7.89
C VAL A 3 16.07 19.07 6.98
N ALA A 4 16.18 19.91 5.95
CA ALA A 4 15.11 20.15 4.98
C ALA A 4 14.72 18.87 4.22
N ILE A 5 15.71 18.06 3.81
CA ILE A 5 15.48 16.76 3.18
C ILE A 5 14.73 15.81 4.13
N ARG A 6 15.11 15.74 5.41
CA ARG A 6 14.40 14.92 6.41
C ARG A 6 12.97 15.39 6.63
N ALA A 7 12.76 16.69 6.76
CA ALA A 7 11.44 17.28 6.96
C ALA A 7 10.51 17.01 5.75
N ALA A 8 10.99 17.24 4.53
CA ALA A 8 10.24 16.95 3.31
C ALA A 8 9.97 15.44 3.13
N HIS A 9 10.95 14.59 3.44
CA HIS A 9 10.77 13.14 3.41
C HIS A 9 9.72 12.66 4.42
N ALA A 10 9.70 13.19 5.64
CA ALA A 10 8.67 12.87 6.64
C ALA A 10 7.29 13.40 6.22
N LYS A 11 7.21 14.64 5.70
CA LYS A 11 5.98 15.27 5.20
C LYS A 11 5.30 14.42 4.11
N THR A 12 6.10 13.78 3.27
CA THR A 12 5.63 12.91 2.18
C THR A 12 5.37 11.46 2.61
N ARG A 13 5.31 11.20 3.93
CA ARG A 13 5.17 9.86 4.52
C ARG A 13 6.21 8.88 4.00
N GLU A 14 7.42 9.40 3.78
CA GLU A 14 8.58 8.66 3.29
C GLU A 14 8.40 8.07 1.89
N THR A 15 7.46 8.55 1.08
CA THR A 15 7.21 7.99 -0.26
C THR A 15 8.09 8.62 -1.34
N TYR A 16 8.59 9.85 -1.12
CA TYR A 16 9.26 10.61 -2.16
C TYR A 16 10.77 10.36 -2.23
N GLY A 17 11.23 10.06 -3.45
CA GLY A 17 12.63 9.99 -3.86
C GLY A 17 13.23 11.34 -4.20
N ALA A 18 14.54 11.42 -4.50
CA ALA A 18 15.19 12.70 -4.83
C ALA A 18 14.53 13.42 -6.02
N HIS A 19 14.04 12.68 -7.00
CA HIS A 19 13.31 13.26 -8.13
C HIS A 19 12.08 14.07 -7.69
N ARG A 20 11.30 13.55 -6.74
CA ARG A 20 10.09 14.23 -6.23
C ARG A 20 10.41 15.24 -5.13
N LEU A 21 11.47 15.02 -4.36
CA LEU A 21 11.92 15.94 -3.33
C LEU A 21 12.60 17.19 -3.89
N GLN A 22 13.26 17.12 -5.05
CA GLN A 22 13.92 18.27 -5.66
C GLN A 22 13.00 19.49 -5.85
N PRO A 23 11.84 19.39 -6.54
CA PRO A 23 10.96 20.55 -6.69
C PRO A 23 10.36 21.03 -5.35
N GLU A 24 10.08 20.12 -4.40
CA GLU A 24 9.60 20.52 -3.07
C GLU A 24 10.65 21.31 -2.28
N LEU A 25 11.91 20.87 -2.34
CA LEU A 25 13.02 21.56 -1.69
C LEU A 25 13.29 22.91 -2.35
N ALA A 26 13.23 22.99 -3.68
CA ALA A 26 13.36 24.25 -4.40
C ALA A 26 12.24 25.25 -4.01
N ALA A 27 11.00 24.79 -3.89
CA ALA A 27 9.88 25.62 -3.44
C ALA A 27 10.03 26.12 -1.98
N MET A 28 10.83 25.42 -1.16
CA MET A 28 11.21 25.83 0.19
C MET A 28 12.48 26.69 0.23
N GLY A 29 13.04 27.09 -0.91
CA GLY A 29 14.27 27.89 -1.03
C GLY A 29 15.57 27.08 -0.92
N PHE A 30 15.50 25.74 -1.00
CA PHE A 30 16.66 24.86 -0.95
C PHE A 30 16.99 24.30 -2.34
N GLU A 31 17.76 25.05 -3.12
CA GLU A 31 18.19 24.61 -4.45
C GLU A 31 19.34 23.59 -4.39
N ALA A 32 19.14 22.44 -5.03
CA ALA A 32 20.17 21.42 -5.21
C ALA A 32 19.86 20.51 -6.41
N GLY A 33 20.94 20.03 -7.05
CA GLY A 33 20.84 18.96 -8.05
C GLY A 33 20.37 17.64 -7.42
N ARG A 34 19.73 16.80 -8.24
CA ARG A 34 19.19 15.49 -7.85
C ARG A 34 20.24 14.59 -7.20
N ASP A 35 21.44 14.54 -7.79
CA ASP A 35 22.53 13.69 -7.29
C ASP A 35 23.02 14.11 -5.90
N ARG A 36 23.02 15.42 -5.63
CA ARG A 36 23.35 15.95 -4.30
C ARG A 36 22.30 15.54 -3.28
N ILE A 37 21.02 15.63 -3.64
CA ILE A 37 19.91 15.19 -2.79
C ILE A 37 20.02 13.68 -2.53
N ASP A 38 20.25 12.87 -3.56
CA ASP A 38 20.39 11.42 -3.40
C ASP A 38 21.60 11.03 -2.57
N ARG A 39 22.76 11.67 -2.75
CA ARG A 39 23.94 11.45 -1.91
C ARG A 39 23.63 11.73 -0.45
N LEU A 40 23.02 12.88 -0.15
CA LEU A 40 22.64 13.25 1.22
C LEU A 40 21.59 12.32 1.82
N ARG A 41 20.63 11.84 1.02
CA ARG A 41 19.65 10.82 1.45
C ARG A 41 20.33 9.50 1.78
N ARG A 42 21.29 9.06 0.97
CA ARG A 42 22.09 7.85 1.21
C ARG A 42 22.91 7.96 2.50
N GLU A 43 23.63 9.07 2.70
CA GLU A 43 24.39 9.36 3.93
C GLU A 43 23.51 9.33 5.19
N MET A 44 22.24 9.71 5.08
CA MET A 44 21.29 9.73 6.19
C MET A 44 20.50 8.43 6.37
N GLY A 45 20.72 7.42 5.52
CA GLY A 45 19.98 6.16 5.56
C GLY A 45 18.51 6.27 5.12
N LEU A 46 18.09 7.35 4.47
CA LEU A 46 16.70 7.55 4.05
C LEU A 46 16.36 6.61 2.89
N ARG A 47 15.21 5.95 2.96
CA ARG A 47 14.67 5.04 1.94
C ARG A 47 13.20 5.33 1.73
N CYS A 48 12.73 5.18 0.49
CA CYS A 48 11.31 5.34 0.23
C CYS A 48 10.54 4.14 0.77
N ARG A 49 9.42 4.38 1.46
CA ARG A 49 8.47 3.33 1.80
C ARG A 49 7.88 2.75 0.52
N GLN A 50 8.04 1.45 0.35
CA GLN A 50 7.42 0.70 -0.74
C GLN A 50 6.10 0.11 -0.24
N LYS A 51 5.03 0.26 -1.04
CA LYS A 51 3.77 -0.45 -0.76
C LYS A 51 3.99 -1.94 -1.04
N ARG A 52 3.60 -2.81 -0.11
CA ARG A 52 3.56 -4.26 -0.36
C ARG A 52 2.64 -4.51 -1.57
N LYS A 53 3.12 -5.27 -2.56
CA LYS A 53 2.30 -5.65 -3.71
C LYS A 53 1.07 -6.40 -3.20
N PHE A 54 -0.11 -5.96 -3.59
CA PHE A 54 -1.34 -6.71 -3.32
C PHE A 54 -1.26 -8.03 -4.10
N LYS A 55 -1.41 -9.15 -3.39
CA LYS A 55 -1.49 -10.48 -4.01
C LYS A 55 -2.96 -10.88 -3.97
N ALA A 56 -3.62 -10.86 -5.12
CA ALA A 56 -4.97 -11.38 -5.25
C ALA A 56 -4.90 -12.89 -4.98
N THR A 57 -5.58 -13.35 -3.94
CA THR A 57 -5.66 -14.77 -3.56
C THR A 57 -6.75 -15.50 -4.33
N THR A 58 -7.75 -14.78 -4.83
CA THR A 58 -8.89 -15.35 -5.54
C THR A 58 -8.84 -14.94 -7.02
N HIS A 59 -8.80 -15.94 -7.89
CA HIS A 59 -8.97 -15.75 -9.33
C HIS A 59 -10.42 -16.01 -9.71
N SER A 60 -11.29 -15.01 -9.54
CA SER A 60 -12.73 -15.16 -9.80
C SER A 60 -13.07 -15.40 -11.27
N ALA A 61 -12.13 -15.17 -12.20
CA ALA A 61 -12.29 -15.41 -13.62
C ALA A 61 -11.86 -16.84 -14.03
N HIS A 62 -12.33 -17.88 -13.33
CA HIS A 62 -12.00 -19.27 -13.65
C HIS A 62 -13.13 -19.98 -14.41
N SER A 63 -12.78 -21.03 -15.15
CA SER A 63 -13.75 -21.91 -15.82
C SER A 63 -14.34 -23.00 -14.92
N LEU A 64 -13.93 -23.07 -13.65
CA LEU A 64 -14.49 -24.03 -12.69
C LEU A 64 -15.95 -23.70 -12.37
N PRO A 65 -16.77 -24.71 -11.99
CA PRO A 65 -18.15 -24.48 -11.58
C PRO A 65 -18.23 -23.47 -10.44
N ILE A 66 -19.07 -22.44 -10.62
CA ILE A 66 -19.39 -21.45 -9.60
C ILE A 66 -20.73 -21.84 -9.01
N ALA A 67 -20.79 -22.03 -7.69
CA ALA A 67 -22.06 -22.25 -7.00
C ALA A 67 -22.94 -21.00 -7.13
N GLU A 68 -24.22 -21.20 -7.42
CA GLU A 68 -25.18 -20.11 -7.53
C GLU A 68 -25.28 -19.33 -6.21
N ASN A 69 -25.23 -17.99 -6.29
CA ASN A 69 -25.49 -17.14 -5.14
C ASN A 69 -26.99 -17.06 -4.88
N VAL A 70 -27.53 -18.06 -4.20
CA VAL A 70 -28.97 -18.17 -3.88
C VAL A 70 -29.47 -17.02 -2.99
N LEU A 71 -28.58 -16.41 -2.19
CA LEU A 71 -28.96 -15.28 -1.33
C LEU A 71 -29.15 -13.99 -2.13
N GLY A 72 -28.35 -13.76 -3.17
CA GLY A 72 -28.51 -12.61 -4.07
C GLY A 72 -28.49 -11.24 -3.40
N GLN A 73 -27.85 -11.10 -2.22
CA GLN A 73 -27.89 -9.91 -1.35
C GLN A 73 -29.29 -9.55 -0.79
N VAL A 74 -30.24 -10.48 -0.77
CA VAL A 74 -31.54 -10.32 -0.12
C VAL A 74 -31.43 -10.73 1.34
N PHE A 75 -31.28 -9.76 2.24
CA PHE A 75 -31.06 -9.99 3.67
C PHE A 75 -32.36 -9.92 4.49
N GLU A 76 -33.40 -10.66 4.10
CA GLU A 76 -34.72 -10.64 4.74
C GLU A 76 -35.15 -12.01 5.29
N PRO A 77 -34.38 -12.66 6.19
CA PRO A 77 -34.81 -13.90 6.82
C PRO A 77 -35.93 -13.64 7.85
N THR A 78 -36.97 -14.46 7.81
CA THR A 78 -38.13 -14.39 8.73
C THR A 78 -37.99 -15.30 9.94
N ARG A 79 -37.06 -16.27 9.91
CA ARG A 79 -36.77 -17.22 11.01
C ARG A 79 -35.28 -17.59 11.04
N PRO A 80 -34.76 -18.07 12.19
CA PRO A 80 -33.41 -18.65 12.26
C PRO A 80 -33.22 -19.81 11.27
N ASN A 81 -31.97 -20.12 10.91
CA ASN A 81 -31.56 -21.22 10.02
C ASN A 81 -32.02 -21.11 8.55
N GLN A 82 -32.43 -19.93 8.08
CA GLN A 82 -32.80 -19.71 6.67
C GLN A 82 -31.62 -19.29 5.78
N VAL A 83 -30.63 -18.61 6.35
CA VAL A 83 -29.45 -18.13 5.64
C VAL A 83 -28.23 -18.39 6.52
N TRP A 84 -27.17 -18.93 5.92
CA TRP A 84 -25.91 -19.24 6.58
C TRP A 84 -24.78 -18.48 5.87
N THR A 85 -23.89 -17.89 6.65
CA THR A 85 -22.68 -17.24 6.14
C THR A 85 -21.48 -17.73 6.93
N GLY A 86 -20.35 -17.86 6.26
CA GLY A 86 -19.09 -18.26 6.87
C GLY A 86 -17.95 -17.54 6.18
N ASP A 87 -16.88 -17.29 6.91
CA ASP A 87 -15.64 -16.71 6.39
C ASP A 87 -14.48 -17.65 6.68
N ILE A 88 -13.46 -17.63 5.82
CA ILE A 88 -12.23 -18.40 6.02
C ILE A 88 -11.13 -17.43 6.43
N THR A 89 -10.66 -17.57 7.67
CA THR A 89 -9.49 -16.83 8.14
C THR A 89 -8.22 -17.62 7.85
N TYR A 90 -7.36 -17.09 6.98
CA TYR A 90 -6.02 -17.64 6.78
C TYR A 90 -5.12 -17.24 7.95
N ILE A 91 -4.52 -18.24 8.60
CA ILE A 91 -3.50 -18.03 9.63
C ILE A 91 -2.13 -18.09 8.95
N PRO A 92 -1.30 -17.03 9.02
CA PRO A 92 0.02 -17.04 8.41
C PRO A 92 0.95 -18.04 9.09
N THR A 93 1.71 -18.80 8.29
CA THR A 93 2.76 -19.73 8.74
C THR A 93 4.11 -19.32 8.16
N ASP A 94 5.20 -19.70 8.83
CA ASP A 94 6.59 -19.45 8.36
C ASP A 94 7.06 -20.47 7.30
N GLU A 95 6.20 -21.44 6.96
CA GLU A 95 6.44 -22.39 5.88
C GLU A 95 5.83 -21.85 4.58
N GLY A 96 6.66 -21.22 3.75
CA GLY A 96 6.28 -20.64 2.47
C GLY A 96 7.33 -20.84 1.40
#